data_AF-A0A9Q4MEV2-F1
#
_entry.id   AF-A0A9Q4MEV2-F1
#
_cell.length_a   1.000
_cell.length_b   1.000
_cell.length_c   1.000
_cell.angle_alpha   90.00
_cell.angle_beta   90.00
_cell.angle_gamma   90.00
#
_symmetry.space_group_name_H-M   'P 1'
#
loop_
_entity.id
_entity.type
_entity.pdbx_description
1 polymer ?
#
loop_
_entity_poly.entity_id
_entity_poly.type
_entity_poly.pdbx_seq_one_letter_code
_entity_poly.pdbx_strand_id
1 'polypeptide(L)'
;TLRAKIDMAIGNINLRDPALYRIKHVEHQNSGNTWPIYPMYDFAHALSDAIEGITNSLCTLEFEDHRPLYDWCINHVDLPNN
;
A
#
# COMPACT_ATOMS: atom_id res chain seq x y z
N THR A 1 10.87 9.87 -1.01
CA THR A 1 9.77 8.88 -0.96
C THR A 1 10.19 7.75 -0.03
N LEU A 2 9.26 7.10 0.66
CA LEU A 2 9.53 5.83 1.34
C LEU A 2 9.31 4.70 0.34
N ARG A 3 10.20 3.71 0.30
CA ARG A 3 10.07 2.52 -0.55
C ARG A 3 10.14 1.27 0.31
N ALA A 4 9.36 0.25 -0.06
CA ALA A 4 9.56 -1.10 0.46
C ALA A 4 10.90 -1.64 -0.03
N LYS A 5 11.51 -2.53 0.74
CA LYS A 5 12.71 -3.26 0.33
C LYS A 5 12.30 -4.70 0.05
N ILE A 6 12.20 -5.05 -1.24
CA ILE A 6 11.72 -6.35 -1.71
C ILE A 6 12.81 -6.96 -2.61
N ASP A 7 12.69 -6.83 -3.93
CA ASP A 7 13.69 -7.31 -4.88
C ASP A 7 13.60 -6.56 -6.22
N MET A 8 14.67 -5.86 -6.59
CA MET A 8 14.74 -5.12 -7.85
C MET A 8 14.88 -6.03 -9.09
N ALA A 9 15.29 -7.29 -8.93
CA ALA A 9 15.48 -8.24 -10.03
C ALA A 9 14.23 -9.05 -10.37
N ILE A 10 13.17 -8.96 -9.56
CA ILE A 10 11.96 -9.77 -9.71
C ILE A 10 11.18 -9.43 -11.00
N GLY A 11 10.53 -10.43 -11.58
CA GLY A 11 9.78 -10.29 -12.84
C GLY A 11 8.61 -9.33 -12.74
N ASN A 12 7.89 -9.33 -11.61
CA ASN A 12 6.79 -8.41 -11.35
C ASN A 12 7.32 -7.01 -10.98
N ILE A 13 7.02 -6.01 -11.79
CA ILE A 13 7.50 -4.63 -11.60
C ILE A 13 6.99 -4.02 -10.28
N ASN A 14 5.79 -4.39 -9.83
CA ASN A 14 5.21 -3.87 -8.58
C ASN A 14 5.98 -4.31 -7.34
N LEU A 15 6.81 -5.36 -7.42
CA LEU A 15 7.67 -5.82 -6.33
C LEU A 15 9.09 -5.26 -6.40
N ARG A 16 9.40 -4.38 -7.36
CA ARG A 16 10.73 -3.74 -7.47
C ARG A 16 10.83 -2.52 -6.56
N ASP A 17 10.98 -2.78 -5.27
CA ASP A 17 11.05 -1.78 -4.21
C ASP A 17 9.95 -0.70 -4.36
N PRO A 18 8.66 -1.04 -4.31
CA PRO A 18 7.58 -0.10 -4.59
C PRO A 18 7.58 1.10 -3.62
N ALA A 19 7.13 2.25 -4.10
CA ALA A 19 6.95 3.43 -3.25
C ALA A 19 5.74 3.24 -2.32
N LEU A 20 5.93 3.45 -1.01
CA LEU A 20 4.88 3.35 0.00
C LEU A 20 4.34 4.73 0.40
N TYR A 21 5.21 5.74 0.49
CA TYR A 21 4.83 7.13 0.80
C TYR A 21 5.50 8.12 -0.13
N ARG A 22 4.79 9.22 -0.37
CA ARG A 22 5.31 10.42 -1.04
C ARG A 22 5.14 11.67 -0.18
N ILE A 23 6.03 12.63 -0.39
CA ILE A 23 5.93 13.97 0.21
C ILE A 23 5.02 14.81 -0.68
N LYS A 24 4.02 15.47 -0.09
CA LYS A 24 3.13 16.38 -0.79
C LYS A 24 2.65 17.46 0.18
N HIS A 25 3.01 18.71 -0.07
CA HIS A 25 2.57 19.87 0.74
C HIS A 25 1.26 20.43 0.16
N VAL A 26 0.16 19.73 0.42
CA VAL A 26 -1.18 20.18 0.05
C VAL A 26 -2.13 19.93 1.22
N GLU A 27 -3.13 20.79 1.35
CA GLU A 27 -4.21 20.59 2.30
C GLU A 27 -5.09 19.41 1.86
N HIS A 28 -5.38 18.50 2.79
CA HIS A 28 -6.26 17.37 2.55
C HIS A 28 -7.67 17.67 3.05
N GLN A 29 -8.69 17.38 2.23
CA GLN A 29 -10.09 17.71 2.51
C GLN A 29 -10.61 17.22 3.88
N ASN A 30 -10.11 16.09 4.40
CA ASN A 30 -10.57 15.52 5.68
C ASN A 30 -9.61 15.78 6.85
N SER A 31 -8.32 16.00 6.59
CA SER A 31 -7.28 16.07 7.63
C SER A 31 -6.49 17.39 7.64
N GLY A 32 -6.90 18.35 6.80
CA GLY A 32 -6.29 19.67 6.69
C GLY A 32 -4.80 19.60 6.37
N ASN A 33 -4.01 20.38 7.10
CA ASN A 33 -2.56 20.48 6.96
C ASN A 33 -1.78 19.59 7.94
N THR A 34 -2.43 18.57 8.53
CA THR A 34 -1.81 17.72 9.55
C THR A 34 -0.63 16.91 9.02
N TRP A 35 -0.70 16.48 7.75
CA TRP A 35 0.26 15.54 7.18
C TRP A 35 0.96 16.11 5.94
N PRO A 36 2.31 16.20 5.93
CA PRO A 36 3.08 16.55 4.73
C PRO A 36 3.44 15.33 3.85
N ILE A 37 3.06 14.13 4.28
CA ILE A 37 3.32 12.85 3.60
C ILE A 37 2.03 12.06 3.45
N TYR A 38 1.89 11.36 2.32
CA TYR A 38 0.69 10.60 2.00
C TYR A 38 1.08 9.21 1.45
N PRO A 39 0.33 8.15 1.82
CA PRO A 39 0.58 6.81 1.33
C PRO A 39 0.21 6.67 -0.15
N MET A 40 0.83 5.70 -0.80
CA MET A 40 0.45 5.23 -2.13
C MET A 40 -0.73 4.24 -2.03
N TYR A 41 -1.46 4.07 -3.14
CA TYR A 41 -2.67 3.23 -3.18
C TYR A 41 -2.41 1.79 -2.71
N ASP A 42 -1.39 1.12 -3.26
CA ASP A 42 -1.10 -0.29 -2.93
C ASP A 42 -0.85 -0.53 -1.44
N PHE A 43 -0.22 0.44 -0.77
CA PHE A 43 0.05 0.35 0.66
C PHE A 43 -1.19 0.67 1.50
N ALA A 44 -1.90 1.76 1.18
CA ALA A 44 -3.07 2.18 1.93
C ALA A 44 -4.22 1.16 1.80
N HIS A 45 -4.47 0.67 0.59
CA HIS A 45 -5.56 -0.27 0.31
C HIS A 45 -5.40 -1.59 1.08
N ALA A 46 -4.21 -2.20 0.99
CA ALA A 46 -3.93 -3.47 1.66
C ALA A 46 -4.08 -3.39 3.18
N LEU A 47 -3.58 -2.30 3.79
CA LEU A 47 -3.69 -2.11 5.23
C LEU A 47 -5.11 -1.75 5.67
N SER A 48 -5.84 -0.92 4.91
CA SER A 48 -7.23 -0.61 5.21
C SER A 48 -8.08 -1.87 5.25
N ASP A 49 -7.99 -2.72 4.23
CA ASP A 49 -8.77 -3.97 4.17
C ASP A 49 -8.47 -4.89 5.36
N ALA A 50 -7.19 -5.03 5.71
CA ALA A 50 -6.78 -5.88 6.82
C ALA A 50 -7.21 -5.32 8.19
N ILE A 51 -7.17 -3.98 8.38
CA ILE A 51 -7.64 -3.30 9.60
C ILE A 51 -9.16 -3.40 9.73
N GLU A 52 -9.90 -3.29 8.63
CA GLU A 52 -11.37 -3.38 8.61
C GLU A 52 -11.88 -4.84 8.67
N GLY A 53 -10.98 -5.82 8.54
CA GLY A 53 -11.34 -7.25 8.57
C GLY A 53 -12.05 -7.71 7.30
N ILE A 54 -11.76 -7.09 6.16
CA ILE A 54 -12.32 -7.46 4.85
C ILE A 54 -11.87 -8.88 4.49
N THR A 55 -12.85 -9.76 4.25
CA THR A 55 -12.57 -11.17 3.93
C THR A 55 -12.34 -11.40 2.44
N ASN A 56 -12.95 -10.58 1.58
CA ASN A 56 -12.87 -10.69 0.13
C ASN A 56 -12.74 -9.28 -0.48
N SER A 57 -11.49 -8.87 -0.74
CA SER A 57 -11.20 -7.62 -1.47
C SER A 57 -11.41 -7.84 -2.97
N LEU A 58 -12.56 -7.42 -3.49
CA LEU A 58 -12.93 -7.60 -4.89
C LEU A 58 -12.50 -6.36 -5.71
N CYS A 59 -11.60 -6.56 -6.66
CA CYS A 59 -11.10 -5.53 -7.58
C CYS A 59 -11.18 -5.99 -9.03
N THR A 60 -10.93 -5.07 -9.96
CA THR A 60 -10.91 -5.33 -11.40
C THR A 60 -9.55 -5.87 -11.86
N LEU A 61 -9.47 -6.41 -13.09
CA LEU A 61 -8.28 -7.10 -13.60
C LEU A 61 -7.05 -6.19 -13.75
N GLU A 62 -7.23 -4.87 -13.81
CA GLU A 62 -6.13 -3.91 -13.83
C GLU A 62 -5.21 -4.02 -12.59
N PHE A 63 -5.71 -4.62 -11.49
CA PHE A 63 -4.96 -4.81 -10.25
C PHE A 63 -4.42 -6.23 -10.05
N GLU A 64 -4.52 -7.10 -11.06
CA GLU A 64 -4.02 -8.48 -10.98
C GLU A 64 -2.54 -8.53 -10.59
N ASP A 65 -1.69 -7.77 -11.30
CA ASP A 65 -0.25 -7.70 -11.01
C ASP A 65 0.09 -6.98 -9.70
N HIS A 66 -0.86 -6.29 -9.08
CA HIS A 66 -0.70 -5.60 -7.80
C HIS A 66 -0.96 -6.53 -6.61
N ARG A 67 -1.67 -7.65 -6.83
CA ARG A 67 -2.02 -8.61 -5.78
C ARG A 67 -0.79 -9.13 -5.00
N PRO A 68 0.35 -9.47 -5.63
CA PRO A 68 1.53 -9.88 -4.88
C PRO A 68 2.07 -8.80 -3.92
N LEU A 69 1.96 -7.52 -4.27
CA LEU A 69 2.34 -6.41 -3.38
C LEU A 69 1.33 -6.23 -2.24
N TYR A 70 0.03 -6.37 -2.54
CA TYR A 70 -1.03 -6.36 -1.52
C TYR A 70 -0.75 -7.42 -0.44
N ASP A 71 -0.51 -8.67 -0.85
CA ASP A 71 -0.22 -9.76 0.08
C ASP A 71 1.11 -9.52 0.83
N TRP A 72 2.14 -8.99 0.15
CA TRP A 72 3.40 -8.65 0.79
C TRP A 72 3.22 -7.60 1.90
N CYS A 73 2.45 -6.54 1.66
CA CYS A 73 2.19 -5.49 2.64
C CYS A 73 1.58 -6.06 3.93
N ILE A 74 0.55 -6.89 3.80
CA ILE A 74 -0.16 -7.49 4.95
C ILE A 74 0.75 -8.43 5.75
N ASN A 75 1.57 -9.23 5.06
CA ASN A 75 2.43 -10.23 5.69
C ASN A 75 3.66 -9.64 6.41
N HIS A 76 3.98 -8.36 6.21
CA HIS A 76 5.19 -7.72 6.76
C HIS A 76 4.88 -6.61 7.78
N VAL A 77 3.67 -6.60 8.32
CA VAL A 77 3.28 -5.70 9.41
C VAL A 77 2.57 -6.47 10.52
N ASP A 78 2.71 -5.98 11.76
CA ASP A 78 1.94 -6.49 12.89
C ASP A 78 0.54 -5.85 12.87
N LEU A 79 -0.49 -6.64 12.57
CA LEU A 79 -1.88 -6.21 12.54
C LEU A 79 -2.69 -6.93 13.63
N PRO A 80 -3.76 -6.33 14.17
CA PRO A 80 -4.53 -6.92 15.26
C PRO A 80 -5.15 -8.30 14.92
N ASN A 81 -5.27 -8.61 13.63
CA ASN A 81 -5.89 -9.83 13.10
C ASN A 81 -4.89 -10.78 12.41
N ASN A 82 -3.58 -10.53 12.50
CA ASN A 82 -2.50 -11.38 11.92
C ASN A 82 -1.62 -12.00 13.00
#